data_AF-A0AA39TU41-F1
#
_entry.id   AF-A0AA39TU41-F1
#
_cell.length_a   1.000
_cell.length_b   1.000
_cell.length_c   1.000
_cell.angle_alpha   90.00
_cell.angle_beta   90.00
_cell.angle_gamma   90.00
#
_symmetry.space_group_name_H-M   'P 1'
#
loop_
_entity.id
_entity.type
_entity.pdbx_description
1 polymer ?
#
loop_
_entity_poly.entity_id
_entity_poly.type
_entity_poly.pdbx_seq_one_letter_code
_entity_poly.pdbx_strand_id
1 'polypeptide(L)'
;MFPTLARLSKASRRPLTSKRAGKDFYKGTRQSALPGGPRTGAPGKHVIRGKAKYRLLDEKVRIFIAPPIEAIESSPLKPYVARDVHLTKEEERVAFGKFATNGGLTPEHFLRGHEESGWSTARAGQK
;
A
#
# COMPACT_ATOMS: atom_id res chain seq x y z
N MET A 1 24.42 -19.09 -44.05
CA MET A 1 23.71 -19.38 -42.79
C MET A 1 24.01 -18.26 -41.82
N PHE A 2 23.09 -17.32 -41.60
CA PHE A 2 23.31 -16.20 -40.68
C PHE A 2 23.26 -16.72 -39.23
N PRO A 3 24.28 -16.48 -38.40
CA PRO A 3 24.21 -16.85 -36.99
C PRO A 3 23.11 -16.03 -36.34
N THR A 4 21.99 -16.67 -35.97
CA THR A 4 20.98 -16.05 -35.13
C THR A 4 21.67 -15.52 -33.88
N LEU A 5 21.65 -14.18 -33.68
CA LEU A 5 22.19 -13.51 -32.50
C LEU A 5 21.93 -14.36 -31.25
N ALA A 6 22.94 -14.62 -30.40
CA ALA A 6 22.81 -15.51 -29.23
C ALA A 6 21.63 -15.17 -28.29
N ARG A 7 21.08 -13.95 -28.39
CA ARG A 7 19.85 -13.49 -27.73
C ARG A 7 18.56 -14.14 -28.24
N LEU A 8 18.55 -14.65 -29.46
CA LEU A 8 17.44 -15.34 -30.11
C LEU A 8 17.58 -16.87 -30.04
N SER A 9 18.71 -17.40 -29.55
CA SER A 9 19.03 -18.81 -29.75
C SER A 9 18.49 -19.75 -28.67
N LYS A 10 18.14 -19.29 -27.45
CA LYS A 10 17.72 -20.20 -26.37
C LYS A 10 16.73 -19.57 -25.38
N ALA A 11 15.48 -20.03 -25.41
CA ALA A 11 14.48 -19.73 -24.38
C ALA A 11 14.70 -20.50 -23.06
N SER A 12 15.63 -21.47 -23.04
CA SER A 12 15.86 -22.38 -21.91
C SER A 12 16.36 -21.71 -20.63
N ARG A 13 17.01 -20.54 -20.75
CA ARG A 13 17.52 -19.77 -19.59
C ARG A 13 16.52 -18.77 -19.01
N ARG A 14 15.33 -18.64 -19.62
CA ARG A 14 14.31 -17.73 -19.09
C ARG A 14 13.71 -18.30 -17.79
N PRO A 15 13.40 -17.46 -16.79
CA PRO A 15 12.73 -17.91 -15.58
C PRO A 15 11.45 -18.69 -15.90
N LEU A 16 11.28 -19.85 -15.25
CA LEU A 16 10.09 -20.66 -15.43
C LEU A 16 8.84 -19.90 -14.95
N THR A 17 7.77 -19.99 -15.72
CA THR A 17 6.44 -19.51 -15.33
C THR A 17 5.57 -20.69 -14.92
N SER A 18 4.45 -20.44 -14.25
CA SER A 18 3.52 -21.50 -13.82
C SER A 18 2.92 -22.33 -14.97
N LYS A 19 3.09 -21.90 -16.23
CA LYS A 19 2.54 -22.56 -17.42
C LYS A 19 3.58 -23.33 -18.24
N ARG A 20 4.84 -23.40 -17.77
CA ARG A 20 5.97 -23.93 -18.55
C ARG A 20 6.54 -25.26 -18.05
N ALA A 21 5.97 -25.85 -17.00
CA ALA A 21 6.47 -27.08 -16.38
C ALA A 21 5.32 -28.07 -16.11
N GLY A 22 5.69 -29.29 -15.68
CA GLY A 22 4.75 -30.40 -15.46
C GLY A 22 3.95 -30.31 -14.16
N LYS A 23 3.27 -31.41 -13.83
CA LYS A 23 2.27 -31.52 -12.76
C LYS A 23 2.76 -31.07 -11.38
N ASP A 24 4.01 -31.36 -11.02
CA ASP A 24 4.54 -31.11 -9.67
C ASP A 24 5.16 -29.72 -9.51
N PHE A 25 5.24 -28.92 -10.58
CA PHE A 25 5.78 -27.58 -10.51
C PHE A 25 4.71 -26.56 -10.10
N TYR A 26 4.80 -26.08 -8.87
CA TYR A 26 4.00 -24.96 -8.38
C TYR A 26 4.82 -23.67 -8.27
N LYS A 27 4.32 -22.60 -8.87
CA LYS A 27 4.89 -21.25 -8.72
C LYS A 27 3.79 -20.26 -8.34
N GLY A 28 3.95 -19.63 -7.16
CA GLY A 28 3.02 -18.60 -6.69
C GLY A 28 3.12 -17.29 -7.49
N THR A 29 2.01 -16.54 -7.55
CA THR A 29 1.87 -15.28 -8.31
C THR A 29 1.97 -14.03 -7.44
N ARG A 30 2.61 -14.12 -6.26
CA ARG A 30 2.73 -13.02 -5.29
C ARG A 30 1.37 -12.43 -4.84
N GLN A 31 0.30 -13.22 -4.84
CA GLN A 31 -1.00 -12.80 -4.31
C GLN A 31 -0.92 -12.32 -2.86
N SER A 32 0.04 -12.82 -2.09
CA SER A 32 0.34 -12.40 -0.72
C SER A 32 1.13 -11.08 -0.61
N ALA A 33 1.17 -10.25 -1.65
CA ALA A 33 1.87 -8.96 -1.64
C ALA A 33 0.88 -7.83 -1.94
N LEU A 34 1.06 -6.69 -1.29
CA LEU A 34 0.29 -5.49 -1.61
C LEU A 34 0.69 -4.96 -3.00
N PRO A 35 -0.22 -4.32 -3.75
CA PRO A 35 0.14 -3.61 -4.97
C PRO A 35 1.28 -2.61 -4.67
N GLY A 36 2.46 -2.82 -5.27
CA GLY A 36 3.64 -2.00 -5.03
C GLY A 36 4.26 -2.10 -3.62
N GLY A 37 3.75 -2.97 -2.75
CA GLY A 37 4.09 -2.99 -1.33
C GLY A 37 4.74 -4.30 -0.83
N PRO A 38 4.95 -4.40 0.49
CA PRO A 38 5.58 -5.56 1.11
C PRO A 38 4.71 -6.81 1.03
N ARG A 39 5.33 -7.97 1.30
CA ARG A 39 4.64 -9.26 1.38
C ARG A 39 3.93 -9.36 2.73
N THR A 40 2.62 -9.58 2.71
CA THR A 40 1.77 -9.74 3.91
C THR A 40 1.60 -11.20 4.35
N GLY A 41 2.13 -12.15 3.57
CA GLY A 41 2.04 -13.58 3.88
C GLY A 41 0.74 -14.25 3.42
N ALA A 42 0.64 -15.56 3.61
CA ALA A 42 -0.52 -16.34 3.16
C ALA A 42 -1.75 -16.08 4.06
N PRO A 43 -2.97 -16.00 3.49
CA PRO A 43 -4.20 -15.72 4.25
C PRO A 43 -4.70 -16.90 5.09
N GLY A 44 -3.97 -18.01 5.10
CA GLY A 44 -4.42 -19.25 5.71
C GLY A 44 -3.31 -20.29 5.81
N LYS A 45 -3.69 -21.50 6.20
CA LYS A 45 -2.78 -22.63 6.41
C LYS A 45 -3.27 -23.88 5.69
N HIS A 46 -2.35 -24.65 5.13
CA HIS A 46 -2.65 -25.98 4.62
C HIS A 46 -2.92 -26.92 5.79
N VAL A 47 -3.99 -27.72 5.67
CA VAL A 47 -4.41 -28.68 6.69
C VAL A 47 -4.07 -30.08 6.18
N ILE A 48 -3.19 -30.77 6.91
CA ILE A 48 -2.68 -32.10 6.53
C ILE A 48 -3.75 -33.17 6.73
N ARG A 49 -4.54 -33.06 7.81
CA ARG A 49 -5.56 -34.04 8.22
C ARG A 49 -6.95 -33.39 8.26
N GLY A 50 -7.88 -33.89 7.47
CA GLY A 50 -9.25 -33.38 7.38
C GLY A 50 -9.82 -33.34 5.96
N LYS A 51 -11.11 -33.00 5.86
CA LYS A 51 -11.85 -32.85 4.59
C LYS A 51 -11.43 -31.58 3.84
N ALA A 52 -11.29 -30.46 4.55
CA ALA A 52 -10.78 -29.21 3.98
C ALA A 52 -9.24 -29.22 3.95
N LYS A 53 -8.63 -29.03 2.77
CA LYS A 53 -7.16 -29.05 2.57
C LYS A 53 -6.48 -27.71 2.82
N TYR A 54 -7.24 -26.63 2.87
CA TYR A 54 -6.77 -25.29 3.21
C TYR A 54 -7.80 -24.59 4.11
N ARG A 55 -7.33 -23.95 5.17
CA ARG A 55 -8.16 -23.18 6.10
C ARG A 55 -7.77 -21.71 6.01
N LEU A 56 -8.75 -20.86 5.71
CA LEU A 56 -8.58 -19.40 5.79
C LEU A 56 -8.58 -18.94 7.24
N LEU A 57 -7.76 -17.94 7.53
CA LEU A 57 -7.66 -17.30 8.83
C LEU A 57 -8.06 -15.85 8.63
N ASP A 58 -9.27 -15.47 9.06
CA ASP A 58 -9.85 -14.15 8.79
C ASP A 58 -8.95 -13.01 9.27
N GLU A 59 -8.25 -13.20 10.39
CA GLU A 59 -7.23 -12.28 10.92
C GLU A 59 -6.08 -11.97 9.96
N LYS A 60 -5.79 -12.86 9.01
CA LYS A 60 -4.72 -12.73 8.01
C LYS A 60 -5.24 -12.37 6.63
N VAL A 61 -6.55 -12.35 6.45
CA VAL A 61 -7.17 -11.91 5.19
C VAL A 61 -7.05 -10.39 5.14
N ARG A 62 -6.65 -9.88 3.97
CA ARG A 62 -6.56 -8.44 3.75
C ARG A 62 -7.95 -7.85 3.57
N ILE A 63 -8.18 -6.74 4.24
CA ILE A 63 -9.40 -5.95 4.13
C ILE A 63 -9.00 -4.55 3.69
N PHE A 64 -9.67 -4.03 2.65
CA PHE A 64 -9.50 -2.65 2.23
C PHE A 64 -10.67 -1.85 2.80
N ILE A 65 -10.38 -1.00 3.78
CA ILE A 65 -11.38 -0.18 4.45
C ILE A 65 -11.55 1.09 3.62
N ALA A 66 -12.76 1.34 3.15
CA ALA A 66 -13.14 2.56 2.48
C ALA A 66 -14.04 3.41 3.39
N PRO A 67 -13.99 4.76 3.27
CA PRO A 67 -14.99 5.62 3.89
C PRO A 67 -16.42 5.30 3.40
N PRO A 68 -17.46 5.71 4.13
CA PRO A 68 -18.84 5.61 3.66
C PRO A 68 -19.01 6.27 2.28
N ILE A 69 -19.81 5.66 1.41
CA ILE A 69 -19.99 6.10 0.02
C ILE A 69 -20.47 7.56 -0.06
N GLU A 70 -21.39 7.95 0.84
CA GLU A 70 -21.94 9.30 0.93
C GLU A 70 -20.84 10.35 1.16
N ALA A 71 -19.87 10.05 2.02
CA ALA A 71 -18.74 10.94 2.30
C ALA A 71 -17.77 11.05 1.12
N ILE A 72 -17.63 9.98 0.33
CA ILE A 72 -16.82 9.99 -0.89
C ILE A 72 -17.50 10.84 -1.96
N GLU A 73 -18.81 10.69 -2.14
CA GLU A 73 -19.59 11.41 -3.14
C GLU A 73 -19.74 12.90 -2.81
N SER A 74 -19.93 13.24 -1.53
CA SER A 74 -20.00 14.63 -1.06
C SER A 74 -18.63 15.32 -1.01
N SER A 75 -17.54 14.58 -1.18
CA SER A 75 -16.19 15.13 -1.08
C SER A 75 -15.91 16.11 -2.24
N PRO A 76 -15.42 17.34 -1.94
CA PRO A 76 -14.97 18.26 -2.97
C PRO A 76 -13.66 17.80 -3.63
N LEU A 77 -12.95 16.84 -3.02
CA LEU A 77 -11.66 16.37 -3.51
C LEU A 77 -11.82 15.51 -4.77
N LYS A 78 -11.05 15.83 -5.80
CA LYS A 78 -10.99 15.10 -7.07
C LYS A 78 -9.57 14.54 -7.29
N PRO A 79 -9.41 13.47 -8.08
CA PRO A 79 -8.10 12.89 -8.37
C PRO A 79 -7.18 13.82 -9.19
N TYR A 80 -7.73 14.89 -9.77
CA TYR A 80 -7.00 15.86 -10.57
C TYR A 80 -7.30 17.29 -10.11
N VAL A 81 -6.38 18.19 -10.40
CA VAL A 81 -6.48 19.63 -10.14
C VAL A 81 -6.57 20.37 -11.48
N ALA A 82 -7.23 21.52 -11.50
CA ALA A 82 -7.27 22.38 -12.68
C ALA A 82 -5.86 22.89 -13.03
N ARG A 83 -5.53 22.95 -14.33
CA ARG A 83 -4.18 23.29 -14.79
C ARG A 83 -3.75 24.71 -14.42
N ASP A 84 -4.71 25.62 -14.38
CA ASP A 84 -4.47 27.04 -14.13
C ASP A 84 -4.41 27.38 -12.63
N VAL A 85 -4.62 26.39 -11.76
CA VAL A 85 -4.52 26.56 -10.31
C VAL A 85 -3.09 26.25 -9.89
N HIS A 86 -2.38 27.29 -9.49
CA HIS A 86 -1.04 27.19 -8.90
C HIS A 86 -1.11 27.56 -7.42
N LEU A 87 -0.42 26.78 -6.58
CA LEU A 87 -0.28 27.13 -5.18
C LEU A 87 0.51 28.43 -5.06
N THR A 88 0.01 29.34 -4.23
CA THR A 88 0.81 30.49 -3.78
C THR A 88 1.95 30.00 -2.89
N LYS A 89 3.01 30.82 -2.76
CA LYS A 89 4.14 30.49 -1.86
C LYS A 89 3.71 30.29 -0.40
N GLU A 90 2.61 30.91 0.01
CA GLU A 90 2.06 30.77 1.35
C GLU A 90 1.31 29.43 1.49
N GLU A 91 0.47 29.07 0.52
CA GLU A 91 -0.24 27.78 0.49
C GLU A 91 0.72 26.59 0.36
N GLU A 92 1.79 26.73 -0.44
CA GLU A 92 2.85 25.72 -0.55
C GLU A 92 3.54 25.50 0.80
N ARG A 93 3.82 26.57 1.55
CA ARG A 93 4.36 26.48 2.92
C ARG A 93 3.37 25.86 3.91
N VAL A 94 2.06 26.02 3.71
CA VAL A 94 1.03 25.37 4.54
C VAL A 94 0.99 23.86 4.27
N ALA A 95 1.07 23.43 3.01
CA ALA A 95 1.02 22.02 2.63
C ALA A 95 2.21 21.21 3.20
N PHE A 96 3.41 21.81 3.22
CA PHE A 96 4.60 21.23 3.86
C PHE A 96 4.71 21.56 5.36
N GLY A 97 3.82 22.41 5.87
CA GLY A 97 3.80 22.92 7.24
C GLY A 97 5.05 23.72 7.64
N LYS A 98 5.11 24.11 8.92
CA LYS A 98 6.30 24.72 9.56
C LYS A 98 7.48 23.74 9.71
N PHE A 99 7.41 22.54 9.12
CA PHE A 99 8.37 21.44 9.30
C PHE A 99 9.53 21.50 8.29
N ALA A 100 9.98 22.71 7.97
CA ALA A 100 11.00 22.97 6.94
C ALA A 100 12.45 22.70 7.41
N THR A 101 12.67 22.17 8.63
CA THR A 101 14.01 21.78 9.08
C THR A 101 14.37 20.38 8.58
N ASN A 102 15.66 20.15 8.37
CA ASN A 102 16.22 18.86 7.97
C ASN A 102 15.92 17.79 9.02
N GLY A 103 14.79 17.09 8.88
CA GLY A 103 14.32 16.08 9.84
C GLY A 103 12.82 15.76 9.75
N GLY A 104 12.02 16.61 9.10
CA GLY A 104 10.59 16.36 8.91
C GLY A 104 9.77 16.52 10.20
N LEU A 105 8.80 15.63 10.42
CA LEU A 105 7.93 15.64 11.61
C LEU A 105 8.70 15.11 12.84
N THR A 106 9.27 16.00 13.65
CA THR A 106 9.87 15.65 14.93
C THR A 106 8.81 15.55 16.04
N PRO A 107 9.08 14.85 17.16
CA PRO A 107 8.15 14.80 18.29
C PRO A 107 7.79 16.19 18.85
N GLU A 108 8.77 17.11 18.94
CA GLU A 108 8.56 18.49 19.39
C GLU A 108 7.64 19.28 18.45
N HIS A 109 7.81 19.08 17.15
CA HIS A 109 6.98 19.65 16.09
C HIS A 109 5.54 19.18 16.16
N PHE A 110 5.33 17.88 16.40
CA PHE A 110 4.01 17.30 16.60
C PHE A 110 3.34 17.84 17.87
N LEU A 111 4.07 17.91 18.99
CA LEU A 111 3.55 18.45 20.26
C LEU A 111 3.14 19.92 20.12
N ARG A 112 4.01 20.75 19.53
CA ARG A 112 3.70 22.17 19.29
C ARG A 112 2.49 22.34 18.38
N GLY A 113 2.38 21.56 17.30
CA GLY A 113 1.21 21.60 16.42
C GLY A 113 -0.09 21.19 17.15
N HIS A 114 0.00 20.21 18.03
CA HIS A 114 -1.11 19.78 18.88
C HIS A 114 -1.55 20.90 19.85
N GLU A 115 -0.60 21.56 20.51
CA GLU A 115 -0.85 22.71 21.39
C GLU A 115 -1.44 23.92 20.64
N GLU A 116 -0.90 24.26 19.47
CA GLU A 116 -1.38 25.36 18.61
C GLU A 116 -2.79 25.10 18.05
N SER A 117 -3.11 23.84 17.73
CA SER A 117 -4.41 23.45 17.19
C SER A 117 -5.55 23.50 18.22
N GLY A 118 -5.24 23.75 19.50
CA GLY A 118 -6.23 23.83 20.56
C GLY A 118 -7.00 22.53 20.80
N TRP A 119 -6.49 21.39 20.30
CA TRP A 119 -7.05 20.07 20.56
C TRP A 119 -6.71 19.68 22.00
N SER A 120 -7.28 20.40 22.96
CA SER A 120 -7.07 20.13 24.36
C SER A 120 -7.63 18.75 24.68
N THR A 121 -6.90 18.01 25.51
CA THR A 121 -7.34 16.86 26.29
C THR A 121 -8.44 17.23 27.29
N ALA A 122 -9.37 18.13 26.93
CA ALA A 122 -10.58 18.40 27.67
C ALA A 122 -11.59 17.27 27.43
N ARG A 123 -11.35 16.13 28.10
CA ARG A 123 -12.36 15.23 28.68
C ARG A 123 -11.80 13.93 29.29
N ALA A 124 -10.51 13.88 29.67
CA ALA A 124 -10.03 12.86 30.60
C ALA A 124 -10.22 13.35 32.04
N GLY A 125 -11.47 13.42 32.51
CA GLY A 125 -11.76 13.74 33.91
C GLY A 125 -13.00 14.59 34.17
N GLN A 126 -14.17 14.18 33.66
CA GLN A 126 -15.46 14.51 34.29
C GLN A 126 -16.50 13.43 33.98
N LYS A 127 -16.44 12.33 34.73
CA LYS A 127 -17.53 11.75 35.54
C LYS A 127 -17.05 10.44 36.14
#